data_AF-A0A920HDL3-F1
#
_entry.id   AF-A0A920HDL3-F1
#
_cell.length_a   1.000
_cell.length_b   1.000
_cell.length_c   1.000
_cell.angle_alpha   90.00
_cell.angle_beta   90.00
_cell.angle_gamma   90.00
#
_symmetry.space_group_name_H-M   'P 1'
#
loop_
_entity.id
_entity.type
_entity.pdbx_description
1 polymer ?
#
loop_
_entity_poly.entity_id
_entity_poly.type
_entity_poly.pdbx_seq_one_letter_code
_entity_poly.pdbx_strand_id
1 'polypeptide(L)'
;MVHSTDENIGRLISFLKDKNLYDNTLIIFTSDNGGLSTQAKVAPTSTKPLRAGKGWLYEGGIRIPQLIKFINQKNQHLIDVPVVSYDLFTTVFNHLKLNHNLDEKDGIDLSNLSSKKNQKRLHFMAFSPLSW
;
A
#
# COMPACT_ATOMS: atom_id res chain seq x y z
N MET A 1 16.80 -12.97 -2.24
CA MET A 1 16.16 -11.70 -2.62
C MET A 1 15.38 -11.09 -1.47
N VAL A 2 14.30 -11.72 -0.96
CA VAL A 2 13.48 -11.15 0.14
C VAL A 2 14.31 -10.73 1.34
N HIS A 3 15.20 -11.61 1.82
CA HIS A 3 16.13 -11.30 2.92
C HIS A 3 16.99 -10.06 2.64
N SER A 4 17.60 -9.98 1.45
CA SER A 4 18.41 -8.82 1.06
C SER A 4 17.58 -7.53 0.95
N THR A 5 16.33 -7.60 0.49
CA THR A 5 15.42 -6.45 0.46
C THR A 5 15.12 -5.97 1.89
N ASP A 6 14.80 -6.89 2.80
CA ASP A 6 14.55 -6.60 4.21
C ASP A 6 15.76 -5.94 4.89
N GLU A 7 16.96 -6.50 4.71
CA GLU A 7 18.20 -5.92 5.24
C GLU A 7 18.45 -4.50 4.72
N ASN A 8 18.21 -4.26 3.43
CA ASN A 8 18.41 -2.93 2.85
C ASN A 8 17.36 -1.92 3.30
N ILE A 9 16.11 -2.34 3.53
CA ILE A 9 15.10 -1.50 4.19
C ILE A 9 15.55 -1.16 5.62
N GLY A 10 16.09 -2.13 6.36
CA GLY A 10 16.66 -1.90 7.69
C GLY A 10 17.78 -0.85 7.66
N ARG A 11 18.71 -0.96 6.70
CA ARG A 11 19.79 0.03 6.50
C ARG A 11 19.25 1.43 6.19
N LEU A 12 18.26 1.54 5.31
CA LEU A 12 17.60 2.82 5.00
C LEU A 12 16.95 3.43 6.25
N ILE A 13 16.24 2.62 7.03
CA ILE A 13 15.60 3.08 8.27
C ILE A 13 16.64 3.57 9.29
N SER A 14 17.72 2.82 9.49
CA SER A 14 18.82 3.23 10.37
C SER A 14 19.43 4.55 9.93
N PHE A 15 19.73 4.71 8.65
CA PHE A 15 20.23 5.96 8.09
C PHE A 15 19.28 7.15 8.36
N LEU A 16 17.97 6.97 8.13
CA LEU A 16 16.98 8.02 8.40
C LEU A 16 16.93 8.40 9.88
N LYS A 17 17.10 7.43 10.79
CA LYS A 17 17.17 7.70 12.24
C LYS A 17 18.44 8.43 12.62
N ASP A 18 19.60 8.00 12.13
CA ASP A 18 20.90 8.62 12.40
C ASP A 18 20.97 10.07 11.90
N LYS A 19 20.20 10.40 10.86
CA LYS A 19 20.09 11.76 10.31
C LYS A 19 18.95 12.58 10.91
N ASN A 20 18.23 12.08 11.91
CA ASN A 20 17.04 12.72 12.48
C ASN A 20 15.96 13.06 11.43
N LEU A 21 15.88 12.28 10.34
CA LEU A 21 14.90 12.44 9.26
C LEU A 21 13.71 11.48 9.41
N TYR A 22 13.86 10.42 10.20
CA TYR A 22 12.87 9.34 10.31
C TYR A 22 11.46 9.85 10.64
N ASP A 23 11.33 10.74 11.61
CA ASP A 23 10.02 11.26 12.04
C ASP A 23 9.37 12.13 10.96
N ASN A 24 10.16 12.88 10.19
CA ASN A 24 9.69 13.72 9.07
C ASN A 24 9.64 12.99 7.72
N THR A 25 9.74 11.66 7.71
CA THR A 25 9.67 10.86 6.47
C THR A 25 8.37 10.04 6.42
N LEU A 26 7.65 10.12 5.29
CA LEU A 26 6.58 9.20 4.92
C LEU A 26 7.21 7.94 4.31
N ILE A 27 6.93 6.77 4.88
CA ILE A 27 7.45 5.49 4.38
C ILE A 27 6.26 4.61 3.99
N ILE A 28 6.26 4.11 2.76
CA ILE A 28 5.23 3.21 2.22
C ILE A 28 5.94 1.95 1.73
N PHE A 29 5.54 0.80 2.24
CA PHE A 29 5.95 -0.52 1.74
C PHE A 29 4.73 -1.22 1.17
N THR A 30 4.81 -1.67 -0.09
CA THR A 30 3.68 -2.23 -0.82
C THR A 30 4.15 -3.19 -1.92
N SER A 31 3.23 -3.78 -2.67
CA SER A 31 3.50 -4.64 -3.84
C SER A 31 2.63 -4.22 -5.03
N ASP A 32 3.06 -4.52 -6.26
CA ASP A 32 2.30 -4.22 -7.48
C ASP A 32 1.14 -5.20 -7.72
N ASN A 33 1.36 -6.46 -7.38
CA ASN A 33 0.41 -7.56 -7.44
C ASN A 33 0.71 -8.57 -6.33
N GLY A 34 -0.18 -9.55 -6.17
CA GLY A 34 0.08 -10.72 -5.34
C GLY A 34 1.24 -11.56 -5.86
N GLY A 35 1.83 -12.39 -5.00
CA GLY A 35 3.00 -13.19 -5.34
C GLY A 35 2.76 -14.16 -6.50
N LEU A 36 3.78 -14.43 -7.30
CA LEU A 36 3.77 -15.55 -8.24
C LEU A 36 3.78 -16.86 -7.43
N SER A 37 2.59 -17.40 -7.17
CA SER A 37 2.34 -18.57 -6.30
C SER A 37 1.71 -19.76 -7.04
N THR A 38 1.36 -19.59 -8.32
CA THR A 38 0.61 -20.58 -9.14
C THR A 38 1.49 -21.35 -10.14
N GLN A 39 2.81 -21.28 -10.03
CA GLN A 39 3.71 -22.04 -10.91
C GLN A 39 3.72 -23.54 -10.58
N ALA A 40 3.81 -24.38 -11.62
CA ALA A 40 3.63 -25.84 -11.53
C ALA A 40 4.76 -26.61 -10.82
N LYS A 41 5.97 -26.04 -10.69
CA LYS A 41 7.11 -26.71 -10.03
C LYS A 41 7.29 -26.23 -8.59
N VAL A 42 7.99 -25.11 -8.43
CA VAL A 42 8.21 -24.43 -7.16
C VAL A 42 7.90 -22.97 -7.43
N ALA A 43 6.88 -22.46 -6.76
CA ALA A 43 6.55 -21.05 -6.89
C ALA A 43 7.56 -20.20 -6.10
N PRO A 44 8.05 -19.07 -6.64
CA PRO A 44 9.05 -18.22 -5.98
C PRO A 44 8.51 -17.51 -4.74
N THR A 45 7.19 -17.45 -4.58
CA THR A 45 6.51 -16.78 -3.46
C THR A 45 5.27 -17.56 -3.03
N SER A 46 4.69 -17.18 -1.89
CA SER A 46 3.46 -17.75 -1.35
C SER A 46 2.45 -16.67 -1.05
N THR A 47 1.19 -16.94 -1.35
CA THR A 47 0.03 -16.07 -1.06
C THR A 47 -0.96 -16.76 -0.10
N LYS A 48 -0.58 -17.92 0.47
CA LYS A 48 -1.45 -18.67 1.40
C LYS A 48 -1.86 -17.79 2.59
N PRO A 49 -3.12 -17.89 3.07
CA PRO A 49 -4.16 -18.85 2.66
C PRO A 49 -5.02 -18.40 1.46
N LEU A 50 -4.63 -17.33 0.76
CA LEU A 50 -5.43 -16.73 -0.30
C LEU A 50 -5.41 -17.59 -1.58
N ARG A 51 -6.50 -17.48 -2.36
CA ARG A 51 -6.66 -18.23 -3.62
C ARG A 51 -5.82 -17.61 -4.74
N ALA A 52 -5.08 -18.44 -5.47
CA ALA A 52 -4.24 -18.09 -6.63
C ALA A 52 -3.12 -17.06 -6.33
N GLY A 53 -2.61 -16.39 -7.36
CA GLY A 53 -1.42 -15.54 -7.31
C GLY A 53 -1.38 -14.53 -8.45
N LYS A 54 -0.20 -13.98 -8.74
CA LYS A 54 0.05 -13.05 -9.86
C LYS A 54 -0.71 -13.44 -11.14
N GLY A 55 -1.40 -12.48 -11.74
CA GLY A 55 -2.17 -12.65 -12.99
C GLY A 55 -3.63 -13.09 -12.80
N TRP A 56 -4.08 -13.26 -11.56
CA TRP A 56 -5.47 -13.63 -11.25
C TRP A 56 -6.20 -12.53 -10.46
N LEU A 57 -7.51 -12.42 -10.65
CA LEU A 57 -8.38 -11.51 -9.88
C LEU A 57 -8.84 -12.07 -8.52
N TYR A 58 -8.36 -13.26 -8.15
CA TYR A 58 -8.61 -13.80 -6.81
C TYR A 58 -7.76 -13.07 -5.77
N GLU A 59 -8.12 -13.16 -4.49
CA GLU A 59 -7.43 -12.47 -3.39
C GLU A 59 -5.90 -12.66 -3.41
N GLY A 60 -5.40 -13.84 -3.78
CA GLY A 60 -3.95 -14.07 -3.83
C GLY A 60 -3.25 -13.32 -4.97
N GLY A 61 -3.96 -12.82 -5.97
CA GLY A 61 -3.41 -12.01 -7.06
C GLY A 61 -3.57 -10.50 -6.86
N ILE A 62 -4.55 -10.04 -6.09
CA ILE A 62 -4.84 -8.61 -5.90
C ILE A 62 -4.65 -8.09 -4.46
N ARG A 63 -4.70 -8.96 -3.44
CA ARG A 63 -4.43 -8.57 -2.05
C ARG A 63 -2.92 -8.63 -1.82
N ILE A 64 -2.37 -7.50 -1.40
CA ILE A 64 -0.93 -7.26 -1.26
C ILE A 64 -0.57 -6.85 0.18
N PRO A 65 0.69 -7.00 0.61
CA PRO A 65 1.15 -6.35 1.83
C PRO A 65 1.13 -4.83 1.66
N GLN A 66 0.67 -4.09 2.67
CA GLN A 66 0.77 -2.63 2.71
C GLN A 66 1.08 -2.16 4.12
N LEU A 67 2.19 -1.44 4.29
CA LEU A 67 2.57 -0.76 5.52
C LEU A 67 2.80 0.71 5.22
N ILE A 68 2.26 1.59 6.04
CA ILE A 68 2.45 3.04 5.93
C ILE A 68 2.88 3.57 7.29
N LYS A 69 4.01 4.27 7.32
CA LYS A 69 4.44 5.12 8.43
C LYS A 69 4.25 6.56 8.00
N PHE A 70 3.31 7.26 8.63
CA PHE A 70 3.06 8.67 8.40
C PHE A 70 4.09 9.56 9.10
N ILE A 71 4.21 10.80 8.62
CA ILE A 71 5.03 11.83 9.27
C ILE A 71 4.55 12.05 10.71
N ASN A 72 5.47 12.06 11.66
CA ASN A 72 5.22 12.21 13.11
C ASN A 72 4.28 11.15 13.72
N GLN A 73 4.11 9.98 13.08
CA GLN A 73 3.30 8.90 13.62
C GLN A 73 3.93 8.28 14.87
N LYS A 74 3.20 8.31 16.00
CA LYS A 74 3.65 7.75 17.29
C LYS A 74 3.04 6.38 17.60
N ASN A 75 1.85 6.11 17.07
CA ASN A 75 1.07 4.91 17.39
C ASN A 75 1.01 3.97 16.19
N GLN A 76 0.95 2.67 16.47
CA GLN A 76 0.72 1.64 15.48
C GLN A 76 -0.76 1.30 15.44
N HIS A 77 -1.31 1.12 14.24
CA HIS A 77 -2.71 0.76 14.05
C HIS A 77 -2.81 -0.39 13.06
N LEU A 78 -3.61 -1.39 13.41
CA LEU A 78 -4.10 -2.37 12.45
C LEU A 78 -5.39 -1.81 11.86
N ILE A 79 -5.43 -1.66 10.53
CA ILE A 79 -6.59 -1.16 9.80
C ILE A 79 -7.13 -2.30 8.93
N ASP A 80 -8.38 -2.68 9.16
CA ASP A 80 -9.09 -3.73 8.43
C ASP A 80 -10.00 -3.20 7.30
N VAL A 81 -10.01 -1.86 7.11
CA VAL A 81 -10.71 -1.19 6.02
C VAL A 81 -10.01 -1.50 4.69
N PRO A 82 -10.74 -1.97 3.65
CA PRO A 82 -10.16 -2.18 2.32
C PRO A 82 -9.65 -0.88 1.68
N VAL A 83 -8.42 -0.94 1.18
CA VAL A 83 -7.72 0.15 0.47
C VAL A 83 -7.16 -0.38 -0.85
N VAL A 84 -6.81 0.52 -1.75
CA VAL A 84 -6.31 0.20 -3.10
C VAL A 84 -5.11 1.07 -3.44
N SER A 85 -4.22 0.57 -4.28
CA SER A 85 -2.91 1.19 -4.53
C SER A 85 -3.00 2.63 -5.06
N TYR A 86 -4.06 2.97 -5.81
CA TYR A 86 -4.28 4.32 -6.32
C TYR A 86 -4.71 5.34 -5.24
N ASP A 87 -5.01 4.91 -4.02
CA ASP A 87 -5.14 5.81 -2.86
C ASP A 87 -3.82 6.45 -2.45
N LEU A 88 -2.69 5.78 -2.74
CA LEU A 88 -1.36 6.26 -2.37
C LEU A 88 -1.04 7.61 -3.02
N PHE A 89 -1.51 7.84 -4.25
CA PHE A 89 -1.35 9.12 -4.93
C PHE A 89 -2.00 10.26 -4.13
N THR A 90 -3.28 10.11 -3.78
CA THR A 90 -4.03 11.12 -3.01
C THR A 90 -3.39 11.35 -1.64
N THR A 91 -2.98 10.25 -0.99
CA THR A 91 -2.37 10.28 0.33
C THR A 91 -1.04 11.04 0.31
N VAL A 92 -0.13 10.71 -0.62
CA VAL A 92 1.16 11.40 -0.76
C VAL A 92 0.94 12.87 -1.11
N PHE A 93 0.05 13.16 -2.06
CA PHE A 93 -0.25 14.52 -2.48
C PHE A 93 -0.70 15.39 -1.29
N ASN A 94 -1.61 14.90 -0.45
CA ASN A 94 -2.08 15.63 0.72
C ASN A 94 -0.98 15.88 1.75
N HIS A 95 0.03 15.01 1.84
CA HIS A 95 1.20 15.23 2.70
C HIS A 95 2.13 16.33 2.18
N LEU A 96 2.15 16.60 0.87
CA LEU A 96 2.97 17.66 0.28
C LEU A 96 2.41 19.07 0.54
N LYS A 97 1.15 19.19 0.98
CA LYS A 97 0.48 20.47 1.28
C LYS A 97 0.57 21.49 0.14
N LEU A 98 0.44 21.02 -1.10
CA LEU A 98 0.48 21.86 -2.28
C LEU A 98 -0.84 22.61 -2.46
N ASN A 99 -0.79 23.85 -2.95
CA ASN A 99 -1.96 24.64 -3.31
C ASN A 99 -2.46 24.25 -4.70
N HIS A 100 -3.01 23.05 -4.84
CA HIS A 100 -3.58 22.56 -6.08
C HIS A 100 -4.79 21.67 -5.80
N ASN A 101 -5.87 21.86 -6.55
CA ASN A 101 -7.06 21.03 -6.45
C ASN A 101 -6.84 19.73 -7.21
N LEU A 102 -7.03 18.58 -6.55
CA LEU A 102 -7.12 17.31 -7.24
C LEU A 102 -8.57 17.09 -7.67
N ASP A 103 -8.94 17.71 -8.79
CA ASP A 103 -10.20 17.37 -9.45
C ASP A 103 -10.06 15.97 -10.09
N GLU A 104 -11.15 15.20 -10.11
CA GLU A 104 -11.25 13.87 -10.75
C GLU A 104 -10.18 12.85 -10.33
N LYS A 105 -10.30 12.29 -9.11
CA LYS A 105 -9.44 11.20 -8.61
C LYS A 105 -10.25 10.01 -8.10
N ASP A 106 -9.78 8.81 -8.43
CA ASP A 106 -10.37 7.56 -7.91
C ASP A 106 -9.95 7.26 -6.46
N GLY A 107 -8.75 7.72 -6.09
CA GLY A 107 -8.14 7.47 -4.79
C GLY A 107 -8.68 8.36 -3.68
N ILE A 108 -8.70 7.84 -2.46
CA ILE A 108 -9.00 8.60 -1.24
C ILE A 108 -7.75 8.79 -0.39
N ASP A 109 -7.78 9.79 0.49
CA ASP A 109 -6.70 10.03 1.44
C ASP A 109 -6.77 9.06 2.63
N LEU A 110 -5.69 8.31 2.83
CA LEU A 110 -5.59 7.29 3.88
C LEU A 110 -5.11 7.85 5.23
N SER A 111 -4.68 9.12 5.29
CA SER A 111 -4.07 9.73 6.49
C SER A 111 -4.98 9.71 7.72
N ASN A 112 -6.29 9.63 7.52
CA ASN A 112 -7.31 9.67 8.57
C ASN A 112 -8.03 8.32 8.80
N LEU A 113 -7.48 7.21 8.31
CA LEU A 113 -8.15 5.90 8.47
C LEU A 113 -8.25 5.44 9.92
N SER A 114 -7.24 5.73 10.75
CA SER A 114 -7.24 5.31 12.16
C SER A 114 -8.33 5.98 13.01
N SER A 115 -8.77 7.17 12.62
CA SER A 115 -9.83 7.92 13.32
C SER A 115 -11.23 7.63 12.79
N LYS A 116 -11.36 7.04 11.59
CA LYS A 116 -12.64 6.81 10.91
C LYS A 116 -13.03 5.34 10.95
N LYS A 117 -13.61 4.91 12.07
CA LYS A 117 -14.01 3.51 12.33
C LYS A 117 -15.05 2.89 11.38
N ASN A 118 -15.57 3.59 10.36
CA ASN A 118 -16.66 3.09 9.50
C ASN A 118 -16.68 3.76 8.11
N GLN A 119 -15.56 3.84 7.40
CA GLN A 119 -15.60 4.24 5.99
C GLN A 119 -16.02 3.06 5.11
N LYS A 120 -17.29 3.09 4.65
CA LYS A 120 -17.73 2.22 3.56
C LYS A 120 -17.11 2.73 2.25
N ARG A 121 -16.24 1.92 1.64
CA ARG A 121 -15.76 2.17 0.29
C ARG A 121 -16.79 1.59 -0.70
N LEU A 122 -17.45 2.46 -1.45
CA LEU A 122 -18.50 2.08 -2.41
C LEU A 122 -17.94 1.34 -3.64
N HIS A 123 -16.66 1.52 -3.97
CA HIS A 123 -16.05 0.99 -5.20
C HIS A 123 -14.78 0.21 -4.87
N PHE A 124 -14.90 -1.13 -4.82
CA PHE A 124 -13.76 -2.06 -4.81
C PHE A 124 -13.38 -2.52 -6.22
N MET A 125 -14.20 -2.21 -7.23
CA MET A 125 -13.90 -2.42 -8.65
C MET A 125 -14.17 -1.13 -9.40
N ALA A 126 -13.12 -0.49 -9.88
CA ALA A 126 -13.23 0.51 -10.92
C ALA A 126 -13.41 -0.22 -12.25
N PHE A 127 -14.65 -0.34 -12.73
CA PHE A 127 -14.87 -0.52 -14.16
C PHE A 127 -14.63 0.84 -14.79
N SER A 128 -13.54 1.00 -15.54
CA SER A 128 -13.53 2.02 -16.58
C SER A 128 -14.49 1.54 -17.67
N PRO A 129 -15.60 2.25 -17.96
CA PRO A 129 -16.35 1.99 -19.16
C PRO A 129 -15.44 2.38 -20.33
N LEU A 130 -14.70 1.40 -20.84
CA LEU A 130 -13.97 1.52 -22.10
C LEU A 130 -15.01 1.78 -23.20
N SER A 131 -15.27 3.05 -23.51
CA SER A 131 -15.68 3.45 -24.84
C SER A 131 -14.41 3.47 -25.71
N TRP A 132 -14.20 2.38 -26.44
CA TRP A 132 -13.38 2.43 -27.65
C TRP A 132 -14.11 3.23 -28.72
#